data_AF-A0A1Q9NUD4-F1
#
_entry.id   AF-A0A1Q9NUD4-F1
#
_cell.length_a   1.000
_cell.length_b   1.000
_cell.length_c   1.000
_cell.angle_alpha   90.00
_cell.angle_beta   90.00
_cell.angle_gamma   90.00
#
_symmetry.space_group_name_H-M   'P 1'
#
loop_
_entity.id
_entity.type
_entity.pdbx_description
1 polymer ?
#
loop_
_entity_poly.entity_id
_entity_poly.type
_entity_poly.pdbx_seq_one_letter_code
_entity_poly.pdbx_strand_id
1 'polypeptide(L)'
;MLYEPGNSCEICSQKQGTLSSCKMCNASVCESCRVADDEICINCREARCQICGEFLSSRACNRCGKLVCEDHGIKVNESTLCDNCRKSDE
;
A
#
# COMPACT_ATOMS: atom_id res chain seq x y z
N MET A 1 17.27 18.49 26.05
CA MET A 1 17.31 17.67 24.83
C MET A 1 16.44 18.36 23.80
N LEU A 2 17.02 18.98 22.78
CA LEU A 2 16.26 19.64 21.73
C LEU A 2 15.85 18.56 20.72
N TYR A 3 14.53 18.34 20.59
CA TYR A 3 13.96 17.47 19.57
C TYR A 3 14.06 18.22 18.24
N GLU A 4 15.11 17.97 17.47
CA GLU A 4 15.18 18.45 16.09
C GLU A 4 14.09 17.68 15.31
N PRO A 5 13.07 18.35 14.76
CA PRO A 5 12.06 17.67 13.95
C PRO A 5 12.79 17.02 12.78
N GLY A 6 12.89 15.70 12.85
CA GLY A 6 13.71 14.92 11.95
C GLY A 6 13.15 15.03 10.54
N ASN A 7 13.88 15.71 9.66
CA ASN A 7 13.68 15.61 8.22
C ASN A 7 14.18 14.24 7.73
N SER A 8 13.62 13.16 8.27
CA SER A 8 14.00 11.79 7.92
C SER A 8 12.85 11.14 7.17
N CYS A 9 13.17 10.42 6.11
CA CYS A 9 12.16 9.65 5.38
C CYS A 9 11.62 8.52 6.26
N GLU A 10 10.30 8.40 6.36
CA GLU A 10 9.65 7.34 7.16
C GLU A 10 9.75 5.94 6.53
N ILE A 11 10.23 5.83 5.29
CA ILE A 11 10.39 4.55 4.57
C ILE A 11 11.82 4.00 4.72
N CYS A 12 12.84 4.83 4.47
CA CYS A 12 14.24 4.39 4.49
C CYS A 12 15.06 4.94 5.67
N SER A 13 14.43 5.75 6.53
CA SER A 13 15.04 6.42 7.70
C SER A 13 16.24 7.32 7.38
N GLN A 14 16.50 7.62 6.11
CA GLN A 14 17.57 8.52 5.71
C GLN A 14 17.15 9.97 5.95
N LYS A 15 18.07 10.77 6.51
CA LYS A 15 17.90 12.22 6.63
C LYS A 15 17.99 12.85 5.25
N GLN A 16 17.02 13.69 4.89
CA GLN A 16 16.93 14.35 3.60
C GLN A 16 16.48 15.80 3.76
N GLY A 17 16.99 16.71 2.93
CA GLY A 17 16.59 18.12 2.97
C GLY A 17 15.17 18.37 2.44
N THR A 18 14.68 17.48 1.58
CA THR A 18 13.37 17.60 0.95
C THR A 18 12.57 16.33 1.18
N LEU A 19 11.40 16.48 1.79
CA LEU A 19 10.42 15.43 2.01
C LEU A 19 9.08 15.88 1.43
N SER A 20 8.27 14.92 1.01
CA SER A 20 6.91 15.13 0.55
C SER A 20 5.98 14.15 1.26
N SER A 21 4.74 14.53 1.49
CA SER A 21 3.74 13.65 2.10
C SER A 21 3.15 12.69 1.06
N CYS A 22 3.04 11.42 1.45
CA CYS A 22 2.29 10.42 0.69
C CYS A 22 0.78 10.74 0.73
N LYS A 23 0.11 10.85 -0.41
CA LYS A 23 -1.34 11.15 -0.46
C LYS A 23 -2.24 10.09 0.20
N MET A 24 -1.72 8.88 0.42
CA MET A 24 -2.50 7.73 0.87
C MET A 24 -2.32 7.41 2.36
N CYS A 25 -1.09 7.47 2.89
CA CYS A 25 -0.81 7.21 4.31
C CYS A 25 -0.28 8.43 5.07
N ASN A 26 -0.10 9.57 4.39
CA ASN A 26 0.43 10.82 4.92
C ASN A 26 1.87 10.76 5.46
N ALA A 27 2.60 9.67 5.22
CA ALA A 27 4.00 9.53 5.60
C ALA A 27 4.90 10.52 4.85
N SER A 28 5.87 11.08 5.55
CA SER A 28 6.93 11.95 5.04
C SER A 28 7.98 11.11 4.32
N VAL A 29 8.05 11.25 3.00
CA VAL A 29 8.91 10.43 2.14
C VAL A 29 9.87 11.28 1.32
N CYS A 30 11.09 10.76 1.15
CA CYS A 30 12.04 11.33 0.22
C CYS A 30 11.64 11.03 -1.24
N GLU A 31 12.22 11.77 -2.18
CA GLU A 31 11.95 11.60 -3.61
C GLU A 31 12.17 10.14 -4.08
N SER A 32 13.23 9.47 -3.61
CA SER A 32 13.54 8.09 -3.99
C SER A 32 12.54 7.06 -3.47
N CYS A 33 11.84 7.36 -2.37
CA CYS A 33 10.80 6.49 -1.80
C CYS A 33 9.39 6.89 -2.24
N ARG A 34 9.28 7.93 -3.09
CA ARG A 34 8.03 8.43 -3.64
C ARG A 34 7.86 7.92 -5.07
N VAL A 35 6.66 7.47 -5.38
CA VAL A 35 6.21 7.15 -6.73
C VAL A 35 5.64 8.43 -7.31
N ALA A 36 6.33 9.04 -8.27
CA ALA A 36 6.00 10.38 -8.78
C ALA A 36 4.63 10.44 -9.46
N ASP A 37 4.28 9.42 -10.26
CA ASP A 37 3.02 9.34 -11.02
C ASP A 37 1.78 9.40 -10.12
N ASP A 38 1.82 8.66 -9.02
CA ASP A 38 0.68 8.48 -8.10
C ASP A 38 0.75 9.39 -6.87
N GLU A 39 1.87 10.09 -6.67
CA GLU A 39 2.12 10.93 -5.48
C GLU A 39 2.00 10.18 -4.14
N ILE A 40 2.33 8.89 -4.14
CA ILE A 40 2.32 8.00 -2.97
C ILE A 40 3.72 7.46 -2.67
N CYS A 41 3.91 6.84 -1.51
CA CYS A 41 5.13 6.11 -1.20
C CYS A 41 5.15 4.72 -1.87
N ILE A 42 6.35 4.16 -2.02
CA ILE A 42 6.54 2.81 -2.57
C ILE A 42 5.74 1.74 -1.80
N ASN A 43 5.66 1.84 -0.47
CA ASN A 43 4.91 0.88 0.34
C ASN A 43 3.41 0.92 0.03
N CYS A 44 2.82 2.10 -0.12
CA CYS A 44 1.42 2.24 -0.53
C CYS A 44 1.18 1.69 -1.94
N ARG A 45 2.16 1.83 -2.84
CA ARG A 45 2.08 1.26 -4.18
C ARG A 45 2.05 -0.27 -4.14
N GLU A 46 2.92 -0.88 -3.34
CA GLU A 46 2.99 -2.34 -3.21
C GLU A 46 1.81 -2.92 -2.42
N ALA A 47 1.26 -2.16 -1.47
CA ALA A 47 0.10 -2.55 -0.68
C ALA A 47 -1.25 -2.30 -1.36
N ARG A 48 -1.27 -1.81 -2.61
CA ARG A 48 -2.52 -1.62 -3.37
C ARG A 48 -3.15 -2.96 -3.74
N CYS A 49 -4.47 -2.94 -3.92
CA CYS A 49 -5.23 -4.02 -4.49
C CYS A 49 -4.62 -4.42 -5.85
N GLN A 50 -4.22 -5.68 -5.99
CA GLN A 50 -3.62 -6.21 -7.22
C GLN A 50 -4.67 -6.53 -8.30
N ILE A 51 -5.93 -6.13 -8.10
CA ILE A 51 -7.01 -6.23 -9.09
C ILE A 51 -7.34 -4.85 -9.67
N CYS A 52 -7.70 -3.85 -8.85
CA CYS A 52 -7.99 -2.51 -9.37
C CYS A 52 -6.81 -1.54 -9.35
N GLY A 53 -5.82 -1.73 -8.46
CA GLY A 53 -4.70 -0.80 -8.29
C GLY A 53 -5.06 0.55 -7.65
N GLU A 54 -6.31 0.77 -7.24
CA GLU A 54 -6.79 2.07 -6.75
C GLU A 54 -6.73 2.18 -5.22
N PHE A 55 -7.19 1.14 -4.51
CA PHE A 55 -7.32 1.15 -3.05
C PHE A 55 -6.23 0.31 -2.38
N LEU A 56 -5.92 0.62 -1.12
CA LEU A 56 -5.11 -0.28 -0.29
C LEU A 56 -5.82 -1.62 -0.12
N SER A 57 -5.04 -2.69 -0.13
CA SER A 57 -5.55 -4.01 0.22
C SER A 57 -5.89 -4.09 1.70
N SER A 58 -7.03 -4.68 2.02
CA SER A 58 -7.41 -4.99 3.41
C SER A 58 -7.08 -6.44 3.79
N ARG A 59 -6.81 -7.29 2.79
CA ARG A 59 -6.66 -8.74 2.94
C ARG A 59 -5.92 -9.36 1.77
N ALA A 60 -5.36 -10.55 1.99
CA ALA A 60 -4.80 -11.39 0.94
C ALA A 60 -5.78 -12.51 0.58
N CYS A 61 -5.82 -12.88 -0.71
CA CYS A 61 -6.56 -14.06 -1.16
C CYS A 61 -5.90 -15.33 -0.62
N ASN A 62 -6.63 -16.16 0.11
CA ASN A 62 -6.13 -17.41 0.68
C ASN A 62 -5.77 -18.46 -0.38
N ARG A 63 -6.20 -18.29 -1.65
CA ARG A 63 -5.88 -19.22 -2.74
C ARG A 63 -4.65 -18.82 -3.53
N CYS A 64 -4.52 -17.55 -3.93
CA CYS A 64 -3.45 -17.10 -4.82
C CYS A 64 -2.48 -16.09 -4.19
N GLY A 65 -2.69 -15.71 -2.93
CA GLY A 65 -1.85 -14.77 -2.19
C GLY A 65 -1.99 -13.31 -2.61
N LYS A 66 -2.77 -12.99 -3.66
CA LYS A 66 -2.94 -11.62 -4.13
C LYS A 66 -3.56 -10.72 -3.05
N LEU A 67 -2.99 -9.54 -2.88
CA LEU A 67 -3.54 -8.46 -2.07
C LEU A 67 -4.79 -7.87 -2.74
N VAL A 68 -5.90 -7.78 -2.02
CA VAL A 68 -7.17 -7.26 -2.53
C VAL A 68 -7.83 -6.30 -1.56
N CYS A 69 -8.51 -5.28 -2.10
CA CYS A 69 -9.34 -4.37 -1.31
C CYS A 69 -10.64 -5.05 -0.86
N GLU A 70 -11.49 -4.29 -0.17
CA GLU A 70 -12.78 -4.78 0.31
C GLU A 70 -13.71 -5.17 -0.83
N ASP A 71 -13.73 -4.44 -1.95
CA ASP A 71 -14.60 -4.73 -3.09
C ASP A 71 -14.18 -5.95 -3.91
N HIS A 72 -12.87 -6.20 -4.02
CA HIS A 72 -12.32 -7.28 -4.87
C HIS A 72 -11.98 -8.56 -4.10
N GLY A 73 -12.26 -8.57 -2.80
CA GLY A 73 -12.19 -9.73 -1.93
C GLY A 73 -13.58 -10.09 -1.42
N ILE A 74 -13.85 -11.35 -1.19
CA ILE A 74 -15.04 -11.79 -0.45
C ILE A 74 -14.61 -12.73 0.66
N LYS A 75 -15.22 -12.58 1.83
CA LYS A 75 -14.98 -13.46 2.96
C LYS A 75 -15.88 -14.67 2.82
N VAL A 76 -15.29 -15.85 2.69
CA VAL A 76 -15.96 -17.14 2.63
C VAL A 76 -15.50 -17.93 3.86
N ASN A 77 -16.37 -18.03 4.85
CA ASN A 77 -16.03 -18.53 6.20
C ASN A 77 -14.86 -17.73 6.81
N GLU A 78 -13.78 -18.42 7.16
CA GLU A 78 -12.54 -17.86 7.69
C GLU A 78 -11.51 -17.50 6.60
N SER A 79 -11.81 -17.78 5.33
CA SER A 79 -10.96 -17.46 4.18
C SER A 79 -11.44 -16.22 3.43
N THR A 80 -10.53 -15.55 2.74
CA THR A 80 -10.79 -14.54 1.73
C THR A 80 -10.47 -15.09 0.36
N LEU A 81 -11.38 -14.92 -0.61
CA LEU A 81 -11.13 -15.20 -2.01
C LEU A 81 -11.21 -13.91 -2.83
N CYS A 82 -10.34 -13.77 -3.83
CA CYS A 82 -10.43 -12.68 -4.79
C CYS A 82 -11.37 -13.02 -5.95
N ASP A 83 -11.85 -12.01 -6.66
CA ASP A 83 -12.77 -12.21 -7.79
C ASP A 83 -12.26 -13.18 -8.86
N ASN A 84 -10.97 -13.12 -9.18
CA ASN A 84 -10.37 -14.00 -10.17
C ASN A 84 -10.42 -15.47 -9.74
N CYS A 85 -10.15 -15.74 -8.46
CA CYS A 85 -10.22 -17.10 -7.92
C CYS A 85 -11.66 -17.59 -7.79
N ARG A 86 -12.61 -16.72 -7.44
CA ARG A 86 -14.03 -17.06 -7.35
C ARG A 86 -14.60 -17.49 -8.70
N LYS A 87 -14.32 -16.72 -9.75
CA LYS A 87 -14.78 -17.02 -11.12
C LYS A 87 -14.20 -18.30 -11.72
N SER A 88 -13.14 -18.85 -11.11
CA SER A 88 -12.51 -20.09 -11.58
C SER A 88 -13.14 -21.35 -10.98
N ASP A 89 -14.11 -21.21 -10.07
CA ASP A 89 -14.88 -22.31 -9.46
C ASP A 89 -16.32 -22.42 -10.01
N GLU A 90 -16.68 -21.59 -11.00
CA GLU A 90 -17.98 -21.58 -11.71
C GLU A 90 -17.88 -22.29 -13.07
#